data_AF-A0A8T0MQX0-F1
#
_entry.id   AF-A0A8T0MQX0-F1
#
_cell.length_a   1.000
_cell.length_b   1.000
_cell.length_c   1.000
_cell.angle_alpha   90.00
_cell.angle_beta   90.00
_cell.angle_gamma   90.00
#
_symmetry.space_group_name_H-M   'P 1'
#
loop_
_entity.id
_entity.type
_entity.pdbx_description
1 polymer ?
#
loop_
_entity_poly.entity_id
_entity_poly.type
_entity_poly.pdbx_seq_one_letter_code
_entity_poly.pdbx_strand_id
1 'polypeptide(L)'
;MEPAAARLRNPATDSEVVLALRVLQGCCLLCQPCAAAAHRYNAVKVVLDILMTRGILEQRACLDTLLALLVDCSENQMDFKEQYGLNKIADIVKDSDRDDHVRLKCSEFLLLYSGNAKENCGVAFKSNIQEDLKKLFGEKCASFICSMNLFSSALDSQVRQSELSFLAKQVLDYMQPY
;
A
#
# COMPACT_ATOMS: atom_id res chain seq x y z
N MET A 1 -34.29 -17.51 -14.29
CA MET A 1 -33.25 -18.55 -14.31
C MET A 1 -31.97 -17.88 -13.88
N GLU A 2 -31.62 -17.97 -12.59
CA GLU A 2 -30.35 -17.42 -12.10
C GLU A 2 -29.18 -18.16 -12.76
N PRO A 3 -28.12 -17.47 -13.17
CA PRO A 3 -26.94 -18.15 -13.67
C PRO A 3 -26.33 -18.98 -12.54
N ALA A 4 -26.21 -20.28 -12.74
CA ALA A 4 -25.53 -21.17 -11.81
C ALA A 4 -24.09 -20.66 -11.62
N ALA A 5 -23.80 -20.14 -10.43
CA ALA A 5 -22.45 -19.69 -10.08
C ALA A 5 -21.49 -20.86 -10.29
N ALA A 6 -20.63 -20.75 -11.31
CA ALA A 6 -19.60 -21.73 -11.60
C ALA A 6 -18.71 -21.85 -10.36
N ARG A 7 -18.85 -22.95 -9.62
CA ARG A 7 -17.99 -23.24 -8.47
C ARG A 7 -16.59 -23.46 -8.99
N LEU A 8 -15.70 -22.48 -8.81
CA LEU A 8 -14.28 -22.62 -9.04
C LEU A 8 -13.77 -23.80 -8.21
N ARG A 9 -13.32 -24.88 -8.87
CA ARG A 9 -12.95 -26.13 -8.21
C ARG A 9 -11.51 -26.16 -7.70
N ASN A 10 -10.68 -25.21 -8.14
CA ASN A 10 -9.26 -25.16 -7.80
C ASN A 10 -8.94 -23.82 -7.11
N PRO A 11 -8.01 -23.81 -6.15
CA PRO A 11 -7.47 -22.56 -5.62
C PRO A 11 -6.81 -21.77 -6.75
N ALA A 12 -6.95 -20.43 -6.73
CA ALA A 12 -6.32 -19.57 -7.70
C ALA A 12 -4.79 -19.71 -7.64
N THR A 13 -4.17 -19.78 -8.81
CA THR A 13 -2.72 -19.76 -8.98
C THR A 13 -2.15 -18.37 -8.67
N ASP A 14 -0.88 -18.31 -8.33
CA ASP A 14 -0.21 -17.05 -7.98
C ASP A 14 -0.26 -16.05 -9.14
N SER A 15 -0.14 -16.53 -10.39
CA SER A 15 -0.26 -15.70 -11.59
C SER A 15 -1.67 -15.14 -11.79
N GLU A 16 -2.72 -15.91 -11.51
CA GLU A 16 -4.10 -15.43 -11.57
C GLU A 16 -4.37 -14.38 -10.49
N VAL A 17 -3.85 -14.59 -9.27
CA VAL A 17 -3.96 -13.61 -8.18
C VAL A 17 -3.25 -12.30 -8.54
N VAL A 18 -2.00 -12.37 -9.01
CA VAL A 18 -1.25 -11.17 -9.45
C VAL A 18 -1.98 -10.45 -10.58
N LEU A 19 -2.49 -11.18 -11.57
CA LEU A 19 -3.23 -10.57 -12.68
C LEU A 19 -4.50 -9.87 -12.19
N ALA A 20 -5.28 -10.51 -11.31
CA ALA A 20 -6.49 -9.92 -10.74
C ALA A 20 -6.19 -8.65 -9.94
N LEU A 21 -5.12 -8.66 -9.12
CA LEU A 21 -4.65 -7.49 -8.38
C LEU A 21 -4.26 -6.34 -9.32
N ARG A 22 -3.51 -6.64 -10.39
CA ARG A 22 -3.10 -5.63 -11.40
C ARG A 22 -4.29 -5.05 -12.16
N VAL A 23 -5.29 -5.87 -12.49
CA VAL A 23 -6.53 -5.39 -13.13
C VAL A 23 -7.29 -4.47 -12.17
N LEU A 24 -7.46 -4.88 -10.90
CA LEU A 24 -8.11 -4.05 -9.90
C LEU A 24 -7.37 -2.72 -9.68
N GLN A 25 -6.05 -2.77 -9.57
CA GLN A 25 -5.18 -1.59 -9.50
C GLN A 25 -5.47 -0.62 -10.67
N GLY A 26 -5.45 -1.11 -11.91
CA GLY A 26 -5.72 -0.31 -13.10
C GLY A 26 -7.14 0.28 -13.10
N CYS A 27 -8.15 -0.50 -12.72
CA CYS A 27 -9.53 -0.03 -12.61
C CYS A 27 -9.67 1.13 -11.62
N CYS A 28 -9.07 1.02 -10.43
CA CYS A 28 -9.15 2.06 -9.41
C CYS A 28 -8.39 3.34 -9.80
N LEU A 29 -7.27 3.22 -10.52
CA LEU A 29 -6.51 4.38 -11.01
C LEU A 29 -7.19 5.11 -12.18
N LEU A 30 -7.93 4.38 -13.03
CA LEU A 30 -8.56 4.94 -14.23
C LEU A 30 -10.01 5.37 -14.02
N CYS A 31 -10.69 4.83 -13.01
CA CYS A 31 -12.11 5.02 -12.79
C CYS A 31 -12.43 5.16 -11.30
N GLN A 32 -12.63 6.40 -10.83
CA GLN A 32 -12.93 6.71 -9.43
C GLN A 32 -14.13 5.91 -8.86
N PRO A 33 -15.23 5.68 -9.59
CA PRO A 33 -16.31 4.79 -9.13
C PRO A 33 -15.86 3.36 -8.81
N CYS A 34 -14.79 2.85 -9.43
CA CYS A 34 -14.26 1.53 -9.10
C CYS A 34 -13.64 1.47 -7.71
N ALA A 35 -12.98 2.55 -7.25
CA ALA A 35 -12.47 2.62 -5.87
C ALA A 35 -13.62 2.59 -4.84
N ALA A 36 -14.70 3.33 -5.10
CA ALA A 36 -15.90 3.29 -4.26
C ALA A 36 -16.63 1.93 -4.31
N ALA A 37 -16.66 1.28 -5.47
CA ALA A 37 -17.19 -0.08 -5.58
C ALA A 37 -16.32 -1.09 -4.80
N ALA A 38 -15.00 -0.92 -4.79
CA ALA A 38 -14.08 -1.79 -4.06
C ALA A 38 -14.34 -1.78 -2.55
N HIS A 39 -14.67 -0.62 -1.96
CA HIS A 39 -15.15 -0.51 -0.58
C HIS A 39 -16.36 -1.43 -0.32
N ARG A 40 -17.38 -1.39 -1.19
CA ARG A 40 -18.61 -2.20 -1.05
C ARG A 40 -18.35 -3.71 -1.04
N TYR A 41 -17.23 -4.15 -1.62
CA TYR A 41 -16.83 -5.55 -1.65
C TYR A 41 -15.72 -5.89 -0.63
N ASN A 42 -15.43 -5.01 0.33
CA ASN A 42 -14.37 -5.17 1.34
C ASN A 42 -13.00 -5.46 0.72
N ALA A 43 -12.70 -4.85 -0.43
CA ALA A 43 -11.49 -5.15 -1.18
C ALA A 43 -10.21 -4.91 -0.36
N VAL A 44 -10.17 -3.85 0.46
CA VAL A 44 -9.01 -3.54 1.31
C VAL A 44 -8.67 -4.71 2.25
N LYS A 45 -9.68 -5.28 2.91
CA LYS A 45 -9.50 -6.45 3.78
C LYS A 45 -8.96 -7.64 3.00
N VAL A 46 -9.57 -7.96 1.86
CA VAL A 46 -9.16 -9.10 1.03
C VAL A 46 -7.71 -8.93 0.55
N VAL A 47 -7.33 -7.74 0.10
CA VAL A 47 -5.96 -7.46 -0.37
C VAL A 47 -4.95 -7.53 0.78
N LEU A 48 -5.31 -7.09 2.00
CA LEU A 48 -4.48 -7.26 3.19
C LEU A 48 -4.34 -8.73 3.61
N ASP A 49 -5.39 -9.54 3.47
CA ASP A 49 -5.30 -10.97 3.78
C ASP A 49 -4.37 -11.69 2.79
N ILE A 50 -4.45 -11.35 1.49
CA ILE A 50 -3.51 -11.85 0.47
C ILE A 50 -2.08 -11.40 0.81
N LEU A 51 -1.87 -10.12 1.16
CA LEU A 51 -0.56 -9.58 1.54
C LEU A 51 0.07 -10.36 2.71
N MET A 52 -0.73 -10.77 3.69
CA MET A 52 -0.20 -11.46 4.88
C MET A 52 0.01 -12.97 4.68
N THR A 53 -0.60 -13.57 3.65
CA THR A 53 -0.67 -15.04 3.52
C THR A 53 -0.01 -15.60 2.26
N ARG A 54 0.21 -14.79 1.21
CA ARG A 54 0.73 -15.25 -0.09
C ARG A 54 2.22 -14.92 -0.30
N GLY A 55 2.74 -15.39 -1.44
CA GLY A 55 4.14 -15.27 -1.81
C GLY A 55 4.57 -13.87 -2.23
N ILE A 56 5.88 -13.73 -2.47
CA ILE A 56 6.56 -12.45 -2.75
C ILE A 56 5.91 -11.68 -3.92
N LEU A 57 5.48 -12.38 -4.97
CA LEU A 57 4.93 -11.73 -6.17
C LEU A 57 3.56 -11.10 -5.87
N GLU A 58 2.71 -11.82 -5.16
CA GLU A 58 1.38 -11.38 -4.74
C GLU A 58 1.49 -10.26 -3.71
N GLN A 59 2.41 -10.37 -2.74
CA GLN A 59 2.66 -9.32 -1.75
C GLN A 59 3.02 -7.99 -2.42
N ARG A 60 3.92 -8.02 -3.41
CA ARG A 60 4.29 -6.82 -4.18
C ARG A 60 3.11 -6.26 -4.96
N ALA A 61 2.30 -7.11 -5.58
CA ALA A 61 1.09 -6.69 -6.28
C ALA A 61 0.02 -6.12 -5.33
N CYS A 62 -0.12 -6.67 -4.11
CA CYS A 62 -1.00 -6.15 -3.08
C CYS A 62 -0.63 -4.73 -2.67
N LEU A 63 0.65 -4.43 -2.46
CA LEU A 63 1.10 -3.09 -2.08
C LEU A 63 0.77 -2.04 -3.17
N ASP A 64 1.02 -2.37 -4.44
CA ASP A 64 0.65 -1.52 -5.58
C ASP A 64 -0.88 -1.32 -5.66
N THR A 65 -1.65 -2.39 -5.41
CA THR A 65 -3.12 -2.37 -5.44
C THR A 65 -3.71 -1.57 -4.28
N LEU A 66 -3.14 -1.70 -3.08
CA LEU A 66 -3.56 -0.93 -1.91
C LEU A 66 -3.37 0.57 -2.15
N LEU A 67 -2.24 1.01 -2.74
CA LEU A 67 -2.07 2.43 -3.09
C LEU A 67 -3.19 2.92 -4.02
N ALA A 68 -3.53 2.14 -5.04
CA ALA A 68 -4.61 2.47 -5.98
C ALA A 68 -6.00 2.48 -5.33
N LEU A 69 -6.23 1.65 -4.30
CA LEU A 69 -7.48 1.65 -3.55
C LEU A 69 -7.60 2.86 -2.63
N LEU A 70 -6.48 3.33 -2.07
CA LEU A 70 -6.43 4.35 -1.02
C LEU A 70 -6.29 5.77 -1.55
N VAL A 71 -5.76 5.93 -2.77
CA VAL A 71 -5.66 7.24 -3.43
C VAL A 71 -7.08 7.81 -3.62
N ASP A 72 -7.29 9.02 -3.12
CA ASP A 72 -8.54 9.78 -3.26
C ASP A 72 -9.85 9.08 -2.86
N CYS A 73 -9.79 8.07 -1.99
CA CYS A 73 -10.96 7.35 -1.49
C CYS A 73 -10.94 7.23 0.04
N SER A 74 -11.76 8.04 0.71
CA SER A 74 -11.82 8.10 2.17
C SER A 74 -12.40 6.83 2.79
N GLU A 75 -13.36 6.18 2.13
CA GLU A 75 -13.96 4.93 2.59
C GLU A 75 -12.92 3.81 2.66
N ASN A 76 -12.14 3.62 1.59
CA ASN A 76 -11.05 2.64 1.58
C ASN A 76 -9.95 2.99 2.61
N GLN A 77 -9.68 4.28 2.84
CA GLN A 77 -8.74 4.71 3.88
C GLN A 77 -9.22 4.37 5.29
N MET A 78 -10.52 4.51 5.56
CA MET A 78 -11.12 4.09 6.82
C MET A 78 -11.03 2.57 6.98
N ASP A 79 -11.40 1.81 5.96
CA ASP A 79 -11.28 0.34 5.96
C ASP A 79 -9.84 -0.10 6.26
N PHE A 80 -8.86 0.54 5.62
CA PHE A 80 -7.44 0.23 5.84
C PHE A 80 -7.03 0.45 7.29
N LYS A 81 -7.52 1.53 7.91
CA LYS A 81 -7.27 1.81 9.32
C LYS A 81 -7.93 0.78 10.23
N GLU A 82 -9.19 0.46 9.99
CA GLU A 82 -9.95 -0.53 10.77
C GLU A 82 -9.37 -1.94 10.67
N GLN A 83 -8.74 -2.28 9.55
CA GLN A 83 -8.02 -3.54 9.36
C GLN A 83 -6.57 -3.52 9.89
N TYR A 84 -6.17 -2.47 10.63
CA TYR A 84 -4.80 -2.27 11.12
C TYR A 84 -3.76 -2.37 9.99
N GLY A 85 -4.09 -1.83 8.81
CA GLY A 85 -3.28 -1.95 7.61
C GLY A 85 -1.85 -1.48 7.82
N LEU A 86 -1.66 -0.34 8.48
CA LEU A 86 -0.32 0.19 8.75
C LEU A 86 0.50 -0.71 9.69
N ASN A 87 -0.15 -1.35 10.68
CA ASN A 87 0.52 -2.34 11.54
C ASN A 87 0.98 -3.55 10.72
N LYS A 88 0.13 -4.07 9.84
CA LYS A 88 0.50 -5.18 8.94
C LYS A 88 1.68 -4.82 8.04
N ILE A 89 1.72 -3.59 7.49
CA ILE A 89 2.89 -3.10 6.74
C ILE A 89 4.13 -3.04 7.64
N ALA A 90 3.97 -2.55 8.87
CA ALA A 90 5.06 -2.46 9.85
C ALA A 90 5.63 -3.83 10.21
N ASP A 91 4.78 -4.84 10.38
CA ASP A 91 5.19 -6.22 10.68
C ASP A 91 6.05 -6.77 9.54
N ILE A 92 5.68 -6.51 8.27
CA ILE A 92 6.45 -7.00 7.11
C ILE A 92 7.79 -6.28 6.97
N VAL A 93 7.81 -4.94 7.05
CA VAL A 93 9.03 -4.17 6.74
C VAL A 93 10.12 -4.33 7.81
N LYS A 94 9.72 -4.53 9.07
CA LYS A 94 10.64 -4.71 10.21
C LYS A 94 11.15 -6.13 10.37
N ASP A 95 10.45 -7.11 9.83
CA ASP A 95 10.85 -8.50 9.87
C ASP A 95 12.08 -8.70 8.96
N SER A 96 13.25 -8.83 9.56
CA SER A 96 14.54 -8.99 8.87
C SER A 96 14.66 -10.31 8.13
N ASP A 97 13.82 -11.30 8.45
CA ASP A 97 13.84 -12.62 7.82
C ASP A 97 12.98 -12.65 6.55
N ARG A 98 12.25 -11.55 6.25
CA ARG A 98 11.49 -11.38 5.01
C ARG A 98 12.39 -11.01 3.84
N ASP A 99 11.90 -11.33 2.65
CA ASP A 99 12.52 -10.96 1.38
C ASP A 99 12.73 -9.43 1.27
N ASP A 100 13.96 -9.03 0.97
CA ASP A 100 14.36 -7.62 0.90
C ASP A 100 13.58 -6.84 -0.16
N HIS A 101 13.14 -7.47 -1.25
CA HIS A 101 12.32 -6.79 -2.25
C HIS A 101 10.91 -6.49 -1.73
N VAL A 102 10.35 -7.36 -0.89
CA VAL A 102 9.06 -7.10 -0.23
C VAL A 102 9.21 -5.98 0.80
N ARG A 103 10.24 -6.03 1.64
CA ARG A 103 10.52 -4.99 2.65
C ARG A 103 10.75 -3.63 1.99
N LEU A 104 11.55 -3.58 0.93
CA LEU A 104 11.75 -2.37 0.15
C LEU A 104 10.43 -1.86 -0.45
N LYS A 105 9.59 -2.76 -0.97
CA LYS A 105 8.28 -2.38 -1.52
C LYS A 105 7.32 -1.84 -0.46
N CYS A 106 7.38 -2.34 0.78
CA CYS A 106 6.66 -1.75 1.91
C CYS A 106 7.15 -0.32 2.21
N SER A 107 8.46 -0.07 2.15
CA SER A 107 9.00 1.29 2.30
C SER A 107 8.54 2.24 1.21
N GLU A 108 8.51 1.79 -0.06
CA GLU A 108 7.91 2.56 -1.17
C GLU A 108 6.43 2.88 -0.89
N PHE A 109 5.67 1.87 -0.44
CA PHE A 109 4.27 2.04 -0.05
C PHE A 109 4.10 3.11 1.03
N LEU A 110 4.90 3.08 2.11
CA LEU A 110 4.81 4.04 3.22
C LEU A 110 5.07 5.47 2.76
N LEU A 111 6.07 5.66 1.91
CA LEU A 111 6.41 6.96 1.33
C LEU A 111 5.26 7.52 0.48
N LEU A 112 4.68 6.69 -0.40
CA LEU A 112 3.58 7.09 -1.27
C LEU A 112 2.27 7.31 -0.49
N TYR A 113 1.98 6.44 0.48
CA TYR A 113 0.82 6.55 1.37
C TYR A 113 0.85 7.85 2.18
N SER A 114 2.01 8.21 2.75
CA SER A 114 2.16 9.47 3.48
C SER A 114 2.11 10.68 2.54
N GLY A 115 2.58 10.56 1.30
CA GLY A 115 2.49 11.61 0.29
C GLY A 115 1.04 11.92 -0.09
N ASN A 116 0.25 10.90 -0.39
CA ASN A 116 -1.17 11.04 -0.77
C ASN A 116 -2.00 11.77 0.31
N ALA A 117 -1.75 11.49 1.59
CA ALA A 117 -2.43 12.15 2.69
C ALA A 117 -2.16 13.67 2.78
N LYS A 118 -1.10 14.19 2.13
CA LYS A 118 -0.77 15.62 2.13
C LYS A 118 -1.57 16.42 1.10
N GLU A 119 -1.92 15.81 -0.02
CA GLU A 119 -2.54 16.50 -1.16
C GLU A 119 -4.05 16.57 -1.03
N ASN A 120 -4.70 15.51 -0.53
CA ASN A 120 -6.14 15.33 -0.71
C ASN A 120 -6.96 15.14 0.59
N CYS A 121 -6.33 15.20 1.77
CA CYS A 121 -7.03 15.01 3.05
C CYS A 121 -6.94 16.21 4.01
N GLY A 122 -7.98 16.40 4.81
CA GLY A 122 -8.03 17.45 5.84
C GLY A 122 -6.94 17.29 6.92
N VAL A 123 -6.59 18.41 7.57
CA VAL A 123 -5.49 18.52 8.54
C VAL A 123 -5.53 17.44 9.65
N ALA A 124 -6.73 17.05 10.09
CA ALA A 124 -6.94 16.04 11.12
C ALA A 124 -6.59 14.60 10.70
N PHE A 125 -6.72 14.26 9.42
CA PHE A 125 -6.33 12.94 8.91
C PHE A 125 -4.81 12.84 8.77
N LYS A 126 -4.16 13.93 8.34
CA LYS A 126 -2.71 14.05 8.23
C LYS A 126 -2.00 13.91 9.58
N SER A 127 -2.52 14.56 10.63
CA SER A 127 -1.96 14.43 11.98
C SER A 127 -2.05 12.99 12.51
N ASN A 128 -3.11 12.27 12.15
CA ASN A 128 -3.33 10.88 12.56
C ASN A 128 -2.29 9.93 11.94
N ILE A 129 -2.02 10.04 10.63
CA ILE A 129 -1.02 9.21 9.94
C ILE A 129 0.37 9.44 10.51
N GLN A 130 0.75 10.71 10.74
CA GLN A 130 2.05 11.01 11.30
C GLN A 130 2.23 10.41 12.71
N GLU A 131 1.21 10.48 13.56
CA GLU A 131 1.25 9.86 14.89
C GLU A 131 1.34 8.33 14.83
N ASP A 132 0.57 7.69 13.94
CA ASP A 132 0.59 6.24 13.78
C ASP A 132 1.95 5.76 13.23
N LEU A 133 2.53 6.49 12.27
CA LEU A 133 3.90 6.25 11.79
C LEU A 133 4.93 6.41 12.91
N LYS A 134 4.81 7.44 13.76
CA LYS A 134 5.72 7.65 14.91
C LYS A 134 5.66 6.51 15.91
N LYS A 135 4.45 6.03 16.23
CA LYS A 135 4.26 4.89 17.16
C LYS A 135 4.88 3.61 16.60
N LEU A 136 4.76 3.39 15.30
CA LEU A 136 5.25 2.18 14.65
C LEU A 136 6.75 2.26 14.36
N PHE A 137 7.26 3.34 13.78
CA PHE A 137 8.63 3.41 13.24
C PHE A 137 9.56 4.34 14.01
N GLY A 138 9.07 5.03 15.04
CA GLY A 138 9.82 6.02 15.81
C GLY A 138 9.85 7.40 15.13
N GLU A 139 10.20 8.42 15.92
CA GLU A 139 10.16 9.83 15.53
C GLU A 139 10.99 10.14 14.29
N LYS A 140 12.23 9.61 14.22
CA LYS A 140 13.17 9.89 13.13
C LYS A 140 12.65 9.36 11.79
N CYS A 141 12.27 8.08 11.74
CA CYS A 141 11.77 7.44 10.51
C CYS A 141 10.44 8.07 10.06
N ALA A 142 9.51 8.27 10.98
CA ALA A 142 8.22 8.89 10.66
C ALA A 142 8.37 10.32 10.12
N SER A 143 9.24 11.14 10.73
CA SER A 143 9.51 12.49 10.25
C SER A 143 10.14 12.50 8.86
N PHE A 144 11.06 11.56 8.58
CA PHE A 144 11.63 11.38 7.25
C PHE A 144 10.53 11.06 6.23
N ILE A 145 9.74 10.00 6.44
CA ILE A 145 8.63 9.59 5.56
C ILE A 145 7.67 10.78 5.32
N CYS A 146 7.27 11.48 6.38
CA CYS A 146 6.35 12.61 6.27
C CYS A 146 6.98 13.88 5.71
N SER A 147 8.30 14.00 5.58
CA SER A 147 8.96 15.15 4.96
C SER A 147 9.12 15.01 3.46
N MET A 148 9.16 13.78 2.94
CA MET A 148 9.34 13.52 1.52
C MET A 148 8.10 13.93 0.72
N ASN A 149 8.31 14.71 -0.33
CA ASN A 149 7.31 15.09 -1.32
C ASN A 149 7.76 14.52 -2.67
N LEU A 150 7.43 13.24 -2.90
CA LEU A 150 7.82 12.51 -4.10
C LEU A 150 7.15 13.01 -5.40
N PHE A 151 6.13 13.87 -5.28
CA PHE A 151 5.35 14.37 -6.40
C PHE A 151 5.60 15.85 -6.71
N SER A 152 6.86 16.30 -6.66
CA SER A 152 7.21 17.55 -7.35
C SER A 152 7.11 17.31 -8.86
N SER A 153 6.23 18.05 -9.53
CA SER A 153 5.79 17.83 -10.93
C SER A 153 6.87 18.02 -12.01
N ALA A 154 8.14 18.20 -11.64
CA ALA A 154 9.24 18.56 -12.52
C ALA A 154 10.11 17.38 -13.01
N LEU A 155 9.91 16.15 -12.50
CA LEU A 155 10.82 15.02 -12.77
C LEU A 155 10.21 13.96 -13.70
N ASP A 156 11.06 13.46 -14.61
CA ASP A 156 10.76 12.35 -15.53
C ASP A 156 10.43 11.05 -14.78
N SER A 157 9.61 10.19 -15.40
CA SER A 157 9.09 8.96 -14.81
C SER A 157 10.16 7.96 -14.35
N GLN A 158 11.27 7.81 -15.09
CA GLN A 158 12.36 6.90 -14.70
C GLN A 158 13.18 7.46 -13.53
N VAL A 159 13.34 8.79 -13.50
CA VAL A 159 14.02 9.48 -12.39
C VAL A 159 13.21 9.34 -11.11
N ARG A 160 11.87 9.48 -11.19
CA ARG A 160 10.98 9.26 -10.04
C ARG A 160 11.05 7.85 -9.48
N GLN A 161 11.11 6.81 -10.32
CA GLN A 161 11.21 5.43 -9.83
C GLN A 161 12.56 5.17 -9.15
N SER A 162 13.64 5.70 -9.71
CA SER A 162 14.99 5.56 -9.14
C SER A 162 15.11 6.29 -7.80
N GLU A 163 14.53 7.49 -7.72
CA GLU A 163 14.47 8.30 -6.50
C GLU A 163 13.61 7.64 -5.42
N LEU A 164 12.44 7.11 -5.79
CA LEU A 164 11.57 6.39 -4.86
C LEU A 164 12.27 5.17 -4.26
N SER A 165 12.96 4.38 -5.09
CA SER A 165 13.72 3.22 -4.60
C SER A 165 14.88 3.64 -3.69
N PHE A 166 15.57 4.74 -4.01
CA PHE A 166 16.61 5.30 -3.16
C PHE A 166 16.07 5.74 -1.79
N LEU A 167 14.96 6.48 -1.77
CA LEU A 167 14.32 6.92 -0.53
C LEU A 167 13.78 5.74 0.28
N ALA A 168 13.23 4.72 -0.39
CA ALA A 168 12.74 3.50 0.27
C ALA A 168 13.87 2.71 0.95
N LYS A 169 15.09 2.72 0.40
CA LYS A 169 16.27 2.16 1.08
C LYS A 169 16.60 2.96 2.34
N GLN A 170 16.61 4.29 2.25
CA GLN A 170 16.86 5.13 3.43
C GLN A 170 15.83 4.87 4.54
N VAL A 171 14.55 4.66 4.19
CA VAL A 171 13.51 4.28 5.16
C VAL A 171 13.89 3.01 5.92
N LEU A 172 14.42 1.99 5.24
CA LEU A 172 14.89 0.76 5.90
C LEU A 172 16.08 1.00 6.81
N ASP A 173 17.03 1.84 6.38
CA ASP A 173 18.22 2.20 7.19
C ASP A 173 17.80 2.89 8.49
N TYR A 174 16.77 3.74 8.46
CA TYR A 174 16.20 4.36 9.66
C TYR A 174 15.50 3.37 10.62
N MET A 175 15.14 2.18 10.16
CA MET A 175 14.47 1.14 10.97
C MET A 175 15.45 0.12 11.58
N GLN A 176 16.70 0.08 11.12
CA GLN A 176 17.69 -0.81 11.71
C GLN A 176 18.13 -0.30 13.10
N PRO A 177 18.21 -1.18 14.12
CA PRO A 177 18.82 -0.80 15.39
C PRO A 177 20.31 -0.48 15.16
N TYR A 178 20.75 0.68 15.68
CA TYR A 178 22.15 1.11 15.68
C TYR A 178 23.03 0.18 16.51
#